data_AF-A0A7S4CTJ1-F1
#
_entry.id   AF-A0A7S4CTJ1-F1
#
_cell.length_a   1.000
_cell.length_b   1.000
_cell.length_c   1.000
_cell.angle_alpha   90.00
_cell.angle_beta   90.00
_cell.angle_gamma   90.00
#
_symmetry.space_group_name_H-M   'P 1'
#
loop_
_entity.id
_entity.type
_entity.pdbx_description
1 polymer ?
#
loop_
_entity_poly.entity_id
_entity_poly.type
_entity_poly.pdbx_seq_one_letter_code
_entity_poly.pdbx_strand_id
1 'polypeptide(L)'
;AEAGPGPGAGAEGSQAPGAVEVTRLDRLREPSQDEQRRAKKEEKRRMHGRSATGRYTYCPIEPKAVQHLRDFYGLSDRFPFTHLYTRTLAEEYAAEGDEGDGTSVLLVSAAMKALLDLPAQRLRYKVINTGLKAFERDRLLHKEGVFGLRPRTEAADLLVPFMAGSPRVVPLALAELVRILETKDKTVGVSSLPGPTRALVEPLPMGGIIWAVRELQPPLHLVALRARHTVNTLVANETL
;
A
#
# COMPACT_ATOMS: atom_id res chain seq x y z
N ALA A 1 52.15 57.43 61.21
CA ALA A 1 53.10 56.72 60.33
C ALA A 1 52.73 57.02 58.89
N GLU A 2 53.72 57.35 58.07
CA GLU A 2 53.61 57.48 56.59
C GLU A 2 53.40 56.08 55.96
N ALA A 3 53.02 55.84 54.69
CA ALA A 3 52.61 56.64 53.50
C ALA A 3 51.45 55.83 52.81
N GLY A 4 50.59 56.30 51.88
CA GLY A 4 50.81 57.02 50.60
C GLY A 4 51.18 56.04 49.44
N PRO A 5 50.70 56.18 48.17
CA PRO A 5 49.69 57.09 47.57
C PRO A 5 48.65 56.39 46.62
N GLY A 6 47.79 57.18 45.93
CA GLY A 6 46.93 56.75 44.78
C GLY A 6 47.66 56.83 43.41
N PRO A 7 47.01 57.11 42.24
CA PRO A 7 45.59 57.41 41.93
C PRO A 7 44.99 56.30 40.99
N GLY A 8 44.01 56.46 40.06
CA GLY A 8 43.29 57.63 39.52
C GLY A 8 42.19 57.29 38.47
N ALA A 9 41.65 58.32 37.79
CA ALA A 9 40.71 58.30 36.65
C ALA A 9 41.44 58.34 35.28
N GLY A 10 40.86 58.13 34.09
CA GLY A 10 39.47 57.96 33.63
C GLY A 10 39.36 58.33 32.12
N ALA A 11 38.14 58.64 31.64
CA ALA A 11 37.76 59.17 30.31
C ALA A 11 37.30 58.19 29.21
N GLU A 12 36.33 58.67 28.43
CA GLU A 12 35.50 57.97 27.44
C GLU A 12 35.95 58.25 25.99
N GLY A 13 35.32 57.61 25.00
CA GLY A 13 35.05 58.31 23.72
C GLY A 13 35.40 57.63 22.39
N SER A 14 34.43 56.88 21.86
CA SER A 14 33.88 57.03 20.49
C SER A 14 34.68 56.71 19.20
N GLN A 15 33.90 56.33 18.17
CA GLN A 15 34.15 56.35 16.72
C GLN A 15 35.12 55.32 16.07
N ALA A 16 34.52 54.41 15.29
CA ALA A 16 35.09 53.88 14.04
C ALA A 16 35.02 54.98 12.94
N PRO A 17 35.84 54.97 11.86
CA PRO A 17 35.85 53.89 10.86
C PRO A 17 37.21 53.62 10.14
N GLY A 18 37.26 52.61 9.27
CA GLY A 18 38.26 52.55 8.17
C GLY A 18 38.92 51.20 7.92
N ALA A 19 38.78 50.68 6.70
CA ALA A 19 39.41 49.46 6.17
C ALA A 19 40.95 49.43 6.34
N VAL A 20 41.57 48.26 6.51
CA VAL A 20 42.17 47.34 5.48
C VAL A 20 42.93 46.28 6.33
N GLU A 21 43.11 44.98 6.03
CA GLU A 21 43.18 44.21 4.79
C GLU A 21 42.66 42.76 4.98
N VAL A 22 42.28 42.10 3.88
CA VAL A 22 41.97 40.66 3.86
C VAL A 22 43.25 39.85 3.66
N THR A 23 43.50 38.83 4.49
CA THR A 23 44.20 37.63 4.00
C THR A 23 43.96 36.38 4.84
N ARG A 24 43.46 35.32 4.18
CA ARG A 24 43.82 33.89 4.34
C ARG A 24 43.92 33.35 5.79
N LEU A 25 43.15 32.32 6.20
CA LEU A 25 42.99 31.07 5.47
C LEU A 25 41.95 30.14 6.16
N ASP A 26 40.73 30.61 6.42
CA ASP A 26 39.67 29.73 6.91
C ASP A 26 39.30 28.70 5.84
N ARG A 27 39.90 27.52 5.99
CA ARG A 27 39.60 26.35 5.19
C ARG A 27 38.12 26.02 5.39
N LEU A 28 37.34 26.16 4.32
CA LEU A 28 36.09 25.44 4.14
C LEU A 28 36.41 23.94 4.22
N ARG A 29 36.41 23.41 5.44
CA ARG A 29 36.60 22.00 5.72
C ARG A 29 35.31 21.32 5.30
N GLU A 30 35.27 20.84 4.06
CA GLU A 30 34.18 19.99 3.60
C GLU A 30 33.97 18.89 4.65
N PRO A 31 32.74 18.71 5.16
CA PRO A 31 32.49 17.72 6.19
C PRO A 31 32.88 16.35 5.64
N SER A 32 33.71 15.63 6.40
CA SER A 32 34.22 14.33 5.98
C SER A 32 33.06 13.38 5.64
N GLN A 33 33.30 12.36 4.81
CA GLN A 33 32.25 11.40 4.48
C GLN A 33 31.61 10.77 5.72
N ASP A 34 32.34 10.61 6.82
CA ASP A 34 31.79 10.14 8.09
C ASP A 34 31.01 11.21 8.86
N GLU A 35 31.35 12.50 8.77
CA GLU A 35 30.50 13.59 9.28
C GLU A 35 29.22 13.73 8.45
N GLN A 36 29.29 13.60 7.12
CA GLN A 36 28.09 13.57 6.27
C GLN A 36 27.24 12.32 6.51
N ARG A 37 27.84 11.14 6.75
CA ARG A 37 27.11 9.93 7.13
C ARG A 37 26.55 10.01 8.54
N ARG A 38 27.24 10.64 9.50
CA ARG A 38 26.72 10.92 10.84
C ARG A 38 25.57 11.91 10.77
N ALA A 39 25.70 13.03 10.07
CA ALA A 39 24.63 13.98 9.82
C ALA A 39 23.41 13.32 9.16
N LYS A 40 23.58 12.56 8.06
CA LYS A 40 22.47 11.81 7.42
C LYS A 40 21.88 10.73 8.32
N LYS A 41 22.67 10.08 9.18
CA LYS A 41 22.19 9.06 10.14
C LYS A 41 21.49 9.71 11.33
N GLU A 42 21.91 10.89 11.74
CA GLU A 42 21.32 11.68 12.82
C GLU A 42 20.05 12.41 12.35
N GLU A 43 20.02 12.90 11.11
CA GLU A 43 18.83 13.37 10.42
C GLU A 43 17.83 12.24 10.22
N LYS A 44 18.25 11.05 9.76
CA LYS A 44 17.40 9.84 9.79
C LYS A 44 16.93 9.51 11.21
N ARG A 45 17.75 9.69 12.25
CA ARG A 45 17.33 9.49 13.66
C ARG A 45 16.45 10.62 14.20
N ARG A 46 16.48 11.84 13.66
CA ARG A 46 15.50 12.91 13.99
C ARG A 46 14.19 12.73 13.23
N MET A 47 14.24 12.24 11.99
CA MET A 47 13.09 11.80 11.19
C MET A 47 12.37 10.59 11.79
N HIS A 48 13.12 9.60 12.29
CA HIS A 48 12.56 8.40 12.95
C HIS A 48 12.37 8.54 14.47
N GLY A 49 13.07 9.47 15.12
CA GLY A 49 12.99 9.76 16.56
C GLY A 49 11.92 10.79 16.92
N ARG A 50 11.48 11.62 15.97
CA ARG A 50 10.10 12.11 15.98
C ARG A 50 9.20 10.90 15.73
N SER A 51 8.54 10.45 16.79
CA SER A 51 7.59 9.34 16.78
C SER A 51 6.70 9.39 15.52
N ALA A 52 6.63 8.28 14.79
CA ALA A 52 5.78 8.15 13.61
C ALA A 52 4.29 8.06 14.02
N THR A 53 3.75 9.21 14.44
CA THR A 53 2.38 9.42 14.89
C THR A 53 1.67 10.33 13.90
N GLY A 54 0.84 9.75 13.02
CA GLY A 54 -0.15 10.50 12.23
C GLY A 54 0.17 10.87 10.78
N ARG A 55 1.00 10.09 10.04
CA ARG A 55 1.32 10.39 8.63
C ARG A 55 0.44 9.69 7.57
N TYR A 56 -0.52 8.85 7.95
CA TYR A 56 -1.39 8.15 6.99
C TYR A 56 -2.80 8.70 7.02
N THR A 57 -3.32 9.08 5.86
CA THR A 57 -4.73 9.42 5.66
C THR A 57 -5.45 8.17 5.15
N TYR A 58 -6.62 7.89 5.72
CA TYR A 58 -7.51 6.83 5.24
C TYR A 58 -8.68 7.48 4.52
N CYS A 59 -8.78 7.24 3.21
CA CYS A 59 -9.87 7.78 2.40
C CYS A 59 -10.81 6.63 2.00
N PRO A 60 -12.14 6.83 2.03
CA PRO A 60 -13.06 5.91 1.36
C PRO A 60 -12.65 5.74 -0.10
N ILE A 61 -12.76 4.52 -0.62
CA ILE A 61 -12.51 4.27 -2.05
C ILE A 61 -13.49 5.05 -2.93
N GLU A 62 -13.03 5.54 -4.09
CA GLU A 62 -13.89 6.27 -5.02
C GLU A 62 -15.06 5.41 -5.54
N PRO A 63 -16.28 5.96 -5.70
CA PRO A 63 -17.44 5.22 -6.21
C PRO A 63 -17.20 4.53 -7.56
N LYS A 64 -16.39 5.14 -8.44
CA LYS A 64 -16.01 4.54 -9.73
C LYS A 64 -15.18 3.26 -9.56
N ALA A 65 -14.23 3.27 -8.62
CA ALA A 65 -13.41 2.10 -8.31
C ALA A 65 -14.22 1.00 -7.58
N VAL A 66 -15.22 1.37 -6.77
CA VAL A 66 -16.21 0.43 -6.21
C VAL A 66 -16.98 -0.27 -7.32
N GLN A 67 -17.52 0.48 -8.27
CA GLN A 67 -18.29 -0.08 -9.38
C GLN A 67 -17.42 -1.01 -10.25
N HIS A 68 -16.18 -0.62 -10.54
CA HIS A 68 -15.25 -1.49 -11.27
C HIS A 68 -14.91 -2.78 -10.48
N LEU A 69 -14.69 -2.70 -9.16
CA LEU A 69 -14.50 -3.88 -8.31
C LEU A 69 -15.70 -4.83 -8.38
N ARG A 70 -16.92 -4.28 -8.26
CA ARG A 70 -18.18 -5.02 -8.36
C ARG A 70 -18.29 -5.77 -9.68
N ASP A 71 -18.13 -5.08 -10.81
CA ASP A 71 -18.38 -5.63 -12.15
C ASP A 71 -17.28 -6.62 -12.59
N PHE A 72 -16.02 -6.26 -12.34
CA PHE A 72 -14.86 -7.08 -12.72
C PHE A 72 -14.77 -8.36 -11.89
N TYR A 73 -14.96 -8.30 -10.57
CA TYR A 73 -14.91 -9.48 -9.71
C TYR A 73 -16.24 -10.22 -9.60
N GLY A 74 -17.36 -9.64 -10.04
CA GLY A 74 -18.69 -10.23 -9.85
C GLY A 74 -19.10 -10.30 -8.38
N LEU A 75 -18.66 -9.31 -7.58
CA LEU A 75 -18.98 -9.22 -6.15
C LEU A 75 -20.44 -8.78 -5.97
N SER A 76 -21.22 -9.59 -5.25
CA SER A 76 -22.62 -9.29 -4.92
C SER A 76 -22.79 -8.07 -4.00
N ASP A 77 -23.99 -7.47 -3.99
CA ASP A 77 -24.38 -6.36 -3.09
C ASP A 77 -24.17 -6.63 -1.60
N ARG A 78 -24.04 -7.90 -1.20
CA ARG A 78 -23.74 -8.29 0.19
C ARG A 78 -22.29 -7.97 0.58
N PHE A 79 -21.40 -7.75 -0.38
CA PHE A 79 -20.02 -7.35 -0.09
C PHE A 79 -20.01 -5.95 0.52
N PRO A 80 -19.33 -5.72 1.65
CA PRO A 80 -19.33 -4.43 2.36
C PRO A 80 -18.45 -3.39 1.66
N PHE A 81 -18.83 -2.95 0.46
CA PHE A 81 -18.08 -1.96 -0.33
C PHE A 81 -17.84 -0.64 0.41
N THR A 82 -18.78 -0.23 1.27
CA THR A 82 -18.65 0.97 2.11
C THR A 82 -17.58 0.85 3.20
N HIS A 83 -17.00 -0.34 3.40
CA HIS A 83 -15.89 -0.60 4.33
C HIS A 83 -14.53 -0.66 3.61
N LEU A 84 -14.47 -0.28 2.32
CA LEU A 84 -13.22 -0.21 1.58
C LEU A 84 -12.57 1.18 1.71
N TYR A 85 -11.33 1.21 2.18
CA TYR A 85 -10.52 2.43 2.33
C TYR A 85 -9.17 2.28 1.64
N THR A 86 -8.69 3.33 0.99
CA THR A 86 -7.28 3.44 0.61
C THR A 86 -6.48 4.05 1.77
N ARG A 87 -5.18 3.75 1.82
CA ARG A 87 -4.26 4.39 2.76
C ARG A 87 -3.16 5.08 1.97
N THR A 88 -3.08 6.40 2.08
CA THR A 88 -2.04 7.23 1.46
C THR A 88 -1.19 7.88 2.53
N LEU A 89 0.07 8.22 2.23
CA LEU A 89 0.82 9.14 3.08
C LEU A 89 0.23 10.55 2.89
N ALA A 90 0.11 11.30 3.98
CA ALA A 90 -0.42 12.67 3.95
C ALA A 90 0.44 13.62 3.08
N GLU A 91 1.72 13.28 2.89
CA GLU A 91 2.67 13.99 2.02
C GLU A 91 2.46 13.66 0.53
N GLU A 92 2.01 12.46 0.18
CA GLU A 92 1.71 12.05 -1.21
C GLU A 92 0.44 12.73 -1.76
N TYR A 93 -0.51 13.09 -0.89
CA TYR A 93 -1.77 13.73 -1.30
C TYR A 93 -1.59 15.20 -1.77
N ALA A 94 -0.42 15.80 -1.50
CA ALA A 94 -0.09 17.18 -1.86
C ALA A 94 0.84 17.28 -3.10
N ALA A 95 1.37 16.14 -3.58
CA ALA A 95 2.17 16.08 -4.78
C ALA A 95 1.28 15.65 -5.96
N GLU A 96 0.79 16.61 -6.73
CA GLU A 96 0.19 16.33 -8.04
C GLU A 96 1.26 15.74 -8.97
N GLY A 97 1.12 14.45 -9.33
CA GLY A 97 1.96 13.81 -10.33
C GLY A 97 2.62 12.50 -9.88
N ASP A 98 1.83 11.42 -9.99
CA ASP A 98 2.27 10.01 -10.11
C ASP A 98 3.05 9.35 -8.95
N GLU A 99 2.99 8.01 -8.95
CA GLU A 99 3.82 7.08 -8.15
C GLU A 99 3.81 7.19 -6.60
N GLY A 100 2.63 7.42 -6.00
CA GLY A 100 2.41 7.04 -4.59
C GLY A 100 2.62 5.53 -4.36
N ASP A 101 3.61 5.16 -3.53
CA ASP A 101 4.21 3.82 -3.51
C ASP A 101 3.39 2.81 -2.68
N GLY A 102 2.19 2.47 -3.17
CA GLY A 102 1.44 1.30 -2.70
C GLY A 102 -0.03 1.53 -2.34
N THR A 103 -0.87 1.82 -3.34
CA THR A 103 -2.34 1.83 -3.19
C THR A 103 -2.89 0.42 -2.90
N SER A 104 -2.82 0.00 -1.63
CA SER A 104 -3.59 -1.14 -1.10
C SER A 104 -4.99 -0.66 -0.71
N VAL A 105 -6.02 -1.42 -1.08
CA VAL A 105 -7.38 -1.22 -0.57
C VAL A 105 -7.58 -2.11 0.64
N LEU A 106 -7.98 -1.49 1.74
CA LEU A 106 -8.22 -2.09 3.04
C LEU A 106 -9.72 -2.35 3.21
N LEU A 107 -10.09 -3.56 3.58
CA LEU A 107 -11.40 -3.88 4.12
C LEU A 107 -11.36 -3.73 5.65
N VAL A 108 -12.15 -2.79 6.17
CA VAL A 108 -12.17 -2.43 7.60
C VAL A 108 -13.40 -2.98 8.34
N SER A 109 -13.30 -3.16 9.65
CA SER A 109 -14.47 -3.55 10.47
C SER A 109 -15.45 -2.37 10.62
N ALA A 110 -16.72 -2.65 10.93
CA ALA A 110 -17.72 -1.59 11.18
C ALA A 110 -17.28 -0.60 12.27
N ALA A 111 -16.64 -1.10 13.34
CA ALA A 111 -16.08 -0.29 14.41
C ALA A 111 -14.92 0.59 13.92
N MET A 112 -14.04 0.07 13.06
CA MET A 112 -12.96 0.87 12.48
C MET A 112 -13.50 1.91 11.50
N LYS A 113 -14.48 1.56 10.66
CA LYS A 113 -15.19 2.51 9.79
C LYS A 113 -15.72 3.69 10.60
N ALA A 114 -16.44 3.41 11.68
CA ALA A 114 -17.00 4.43 12.56
C ALA A 114 -15.93 5.32 13.21
N LEU A 115 -14.72 4.80 13.49
CA LEU A 115 -13.59 5.59 13.98
C LEU A 115 -12.95 6.45 12.88
N LEU A 116 -12.73 5.90 11.67
CA LEU A 116 -12.12 6.61 10.54
C LEU A 116 -12.99 7.76 10.03
N ASP A 117 -14.32 7.62 10.11
CA ASP A 117 -15.27 8.66 9.72
C ASP A 117 -15.46 9.76 10.78
N LEU A 118 -14.81 9.67 11.95
CA LEU A 118 -14.85 10.75 12.95
C LEU A 118 -14.06 11.98 12.48
N PRO A 119 -14.55 13.20 12.75
CA PRO A 119 -13.76 14.42 12.54
C PRO A 119 -12.41 14.33 13.27
N ALA A 120 -11.32 14.72 12.59
CA ALA A 120 -9.95 14.58 13.09
C ALA A 120 -9.73 15.14 14.52
N GLN A 121 -10.45 16.21 14.88
CA GLN A 121 -10.44 16.83 16.22
C GLN A 121 -10.94 15.91 17.36
N ARG A 122 -11.63 14.80 17.04
CA ARG A 122 -12.18 13.83 18.00
C ARG A 122 -11.32 12.55 18.13
N LEU A 123 -10.36 12.34 17.23
CA LEU A 123 -9.51 11.15 17.21
C LEU A 123 -8.33 11.27 18.20
N ARG A 124 -8.55 10.82 19.43
CA ARG A 124 -7.50 10.71 20.47
C ARG A 124 -6.66 9.43 20.40
N TYR A 125 -6.96 8.53 19.46
CA TYR A 125 -6.39 7.18 19.39
C TYR A 125 -5.48 7.01 18.16
N LYS A 126 -4.32 6.36 18.36
CA LYS A 126 -3.44 5.93 17.27
C LYS A 126 -3.94 4.61 16.70
N VAL A 127 -4.39 4.62 15.45
CA VAL A 127 -4.74 3.37 14.74
C VAL A 127 -3.46 2.68 14.26
N ILE A 128 -3.25 1.43 14.68
CA ILE A 128 -2.06 0.62 14.37
C ILE A 128 -2.37 -0.41 13.26
N ASN A 129 -3.55 -1.03 13.31
CA ASN A 129 -4.07 -1.91 12.27
C ASN A 129 -5.52 -1.51 11.96
N THR A 130 -5.79 -1.11 10.72
CA THR A 130 -7.12 -0.69 10.24
C THR A 130 -7.98 -1.83 9.71
N GLY A 131 -7.40 -2.99 9.38
CA GLY A 131 -8.12 -4.08 8.74
C GLY A 131 -7.26 -4.82 7.72
N LEU A 132 -7.91 -5.69 6.95
CA LEU A 132 -7.24 -6.54 5.98
C LEU A 132 -6.98 -5.79 4.68
N LYS A 133 -5.78 -5.92 4.12
CA LYS A 133 -5.53 -5.50 2.73
C LYS A 133 -6.27 -6.47 1.79
N ALA A 134 -7.43 -6.06 1.29
CA ALA A 134 -8.28 -6.89 0.43
C ALA A 134 -7.84 -6.88 -1.03
N PHE A 135 -7.39 -5.72 -1.53
CA PHE A 135 -6.88 -5.56 -2.89
C PHE A 135 -5.57 -4.76 -2.89
N GLU A 136 -4.76 -4.92 -3.92
CA GLU A 136 -3.54 -4.15 -4.14
C GLU A 136 -3.43 -3.74 -5.61
N ARG A 137 -2.80 -2.57 -5.87
CA ARG A 137 -2.52 -2.13 -7.23
C ARG A 137 -1.55 -3.08 -7.92
N ASP A 138 -1.98 -3.66 -9.04
CA ASP A 138 -1.14 -4.55 -9.82
C ASP A 138 -0.18 -3.71 -10.69
N ARG A 139 1.12 -3.72 -10.34
CA ARG A 139 2.17 -2.99 -11.04
C ARG A 139 2.57 -3.62 -12.38
N LEU A 140 2.23 -4.90 -12.60
CA LEU A 140 2.60 -5.65 -13.79
C LEU A 140 1.52 -5.57 -14.89
N LEU A 141 0.29 -5.16 -14.53
CA LEU A 141 -0.88 -5.19 -15.41
C LEU A 141 -1.41 -3.80 -15.79
N HIS A 142 -0.50 -2.92 -16.23
CA HIS A 142 -0.85 -1.76 -17.09
C HIS A 142 -1.05 -2.15 -18.57
N LYS A 143 -1.29 -3.44 -18.86
CA LYS A 143 -1.58 -3.95 -20.21
C LYS A 143 -3.07 -4.20 -20.41
N GLU A 144 -3.50 -3.93 -21.63
CA GLU A 144 -4.88 -3.86 -22.13
C GLU A 144 -5.95 -4.67 -21.35
N GLY A 145 -6.90 -3.94 -20.75
CA GLY A 145 -8.16 -4.50 -20.25
C GLY A 145 -8.15 -5.11 -18.85
N VAL A 146 -6.99 -5.25 -18.19
CA VAL A 146 -6.96 -5.72 -16.79
C VAL A 146 -7.26 -4.56 -15.83
N PHE A 147 -8.12 -4.80 -14.85
CA PHE A 147 -8.42 -3.83 -13.81
C PHE A 147 -7.22 -3.64 -12.87
N GLY A 148 -6.80 -2.39 -12.63
CA GLY A 148 -5.56 -2.05 -11.95
C GLY A 148 -5.45 -2.42 -10.47
N LEU A 149 -6.48 -3.02 -9.86
CA LEU A 149 -6.43 -3.60 -8.51
C LEU A 149 -6.69 -5.11 -8.59
N ARG A 150 -5.78 -5.93 -8.06
CA ARG A 150 -5.97 -7.39 -7.90
C ARG A 150 -6.35 -7.73 -6.45
N PRO A 151 -7.07 -8.84 -6.17
CA PRO A 151 -7.26 -9.31 -4.82
C PRO A 151 -5.90 -9.68 -4.23
N ARG A 152 -5.68 -9.37 -2.97
CA ARG A 152 -4.55 -9.96 -2.24
C ARG A 152 -4.88 -11.39 -1.91
N THR A 153 -3.87 -12.24 -1.98
CA THR A 153 -4.00 -13.68 -1.76
C THR A 153 -4.58 -14.01 -0.39
N GLU A 154 -4.16 -13.29 0.65
CA GLU A 154 -4.63 -13.43 2.04
C GLU A 154 -6.08 -12.95 2.24
N ALA A 155 -6.70 -12.37 1.21
CA ALA A 155 -8.09 -11.93 1.20
C ALA A 155 -8.96 -12.69 0.19
N ALA A 156 -8.39 -13.57 -0.64
CA ALA A 156 -9.10 -14.31 -1.68
C ALA A 156 -10.27 -15.11 -1.09
N ASP A 157 -10.04 -15.89 -0.04
CA ASP A 157 -11.06 -16.72 0.62
C ASP A 157 -12.22 -15.90 1.20
N LEU A 158 -11.97 -14.65 1.59
CA LEU A 158 -13.00 -13.74 2.07
C LEU A 158 -13.86 -13.15 0.94
N LEU A 159 -13.40 -13.18 -0.31
CA LEU A 159 -14.22 -12.79 -1.47
C LEU A 159 -15.15 -13.91 -1.94
N VAL A 160 -14.77 -15.17 -1.73
CA VAL A 160 -15.53 -16.36 -2.20
C VAL A 160 -17.02 -16.30 -1.84
N PRO A 161 -17.46 -16.02 -0.58
CA PRO A 161 -18.89 -15.97 -0.23
C PRO A 161 -19.69 -14.88 -0.98
N PHE A 162 -19.01 -13.86 -1.48
CA PHE A 162 -19.62 -12.73 -2.19
C PHE A 162 -19.58 -12.89 -3.71
N MET A 163 -18.69 -13.74 -4.24
CA MET A 163 -18.60 -14.13 -5.65
C MET A 163 -19.44 -15.39 -5.98
N ALA A 164 -19.70 -16.25 -5.00
CA ALA A 164 -20.34 -17.56 -5.17
C ALA A 164 -21.78 -17.55 -5.71
N GLY A 165 -22.47 -16.41 -5.66
CA GLY A 165 -23.80 -16.22 -6.25
C GLY A 165 -23.80 -15.81 -7.73
N SER A 166 -22.62 -15.67 -8.35
CA SER A 166 -22.48 -15.28 -9.75
C SER A 166 -22.26 -16.50 -10.68
N PRO A 167 -22.52 -16.39 -12.00
CA PRO A 167 -22.20 -17.44 -12.96
C PRO A 167 -20.69 -17.68 -13.15
N ARG A 168 -19.83 -17.00 -12.38
CA ARG A 168 -18.37 -17.11 -12.42
C ARG A 168 -17.82 -18.25 -11.54
N VAL A 169 -18.67 -19.14 -11.00
CA VAL A 169 -18.25 -20.36 -10.29
C VAL A 169 -18.12 -21.50 -11.29
N VAL A 170 -16.88 -21.95 -11.51
CA VAL A 170 -16.55 -22.99 -12.50
C VAL A 170 -16.09 -24.26 -11.77
N PRO A 171 -16.75 -25.42 -11.98
CA PRO A 171 -16.26 -26.70 -11.50
C PRO A 171 -14.87 -27.00 -12.07
N LEU A 172 -13.96 -27.46 -11.22
CA LEU A 172 -12.59 -27.83 -11.61
C LEU A 172 -12.27 -29.19 -10.98
N ALA A 173 -11.74 -30.12 -11.76
CA ALA A 173 -11.31 -31.42 -11.23
C ALA A 173 -10.04 -31.27 -10.37
N LEU A 174 -9.85 -32.13 -9.36
CA LEU A 174 -8.69 -32.05 -8.48
C LEU A 174 -7.37 -32.21 -9.25
N ALA A 175 -7.33 -33.13 -10.22
CA ALA A 175 -6.17 -33.32 -11.10
C ALA A 175 -5.89 -32.09 -12.00
N GLU A 176 -6.94 -31.36 -12.43
CA GLU A 176 -6.78 -30.10 -13.17
C GLU A 176 -6.19 -29.00 -12.27
N LEU A 177 -6.65 -28.92 -11.01
CA LEU A 177 -6.09 -28.00 -10.02
C LEU A 177 -4.61 -28.30 -9.78
N VAL A 178 -4.24 -29.55 -9.46
CA VAL A 178 -2.83 -29.94 -9.22
C VAL A 178 -1.95 -29.51 -10.38
N ARG A 179 -2.34 -29.79 -11.63
CA ARG A 179 -1.61 -29.37 -12.83
C ARG A 179 -1.45 -27.85 -12.95
N ILE A 180 -2.45 -27.06 -12.54
CA ILE A 180 -2.35 -25.59 -12.49
C ILE A 180 -1.40 -25.15 -11.37
N LEU A 181 -1.45 -25.80 -10.20
CA LEU A 181 -0.58 -25.53 -9.07
C LEU A 181 0.89 -25.89 -9.33
N GLU A 182 1.17 -26.85 -10.20
CA GLU A 182 2.53 -27.20 -10.65
C GLU A 182 3.15 -26.13 -11.57
N THR A 183 2.34 -25.27 -12.20
CA THR A 183 2.88 -24.15 -12.99
C THR A 183 3.55 -23.12 -12.08
N LYS A 184 4.65 -22.52 -12.58
CA LYS A 184 5.44 -21.51 -11.85
C LYS A 184 4.57 -20.35 -11.39
N ASP A 185 3.76 -19.81 -12.31
CA ASP A 185 2.98 -18.59 -12.10
C ASP A 185 1.48 -18.87 -11.78
N LYS A 186 1.14 -20.13 -11.41
CA LYS A 186 -0.23 -20.60 -11.15
C LYS A 186 -1.23 -20.23 -12.26
N THR A 187 -0.74 -20.17 -13.50
CA THR A 187 -1.43 -19.58 -14.65
C THR A 187 -1.56 -20.61 -15.77
N VAL A 188 -2.76 -20.74 -16.33
CA VAL A 188 -3.09 -21.66 -17.41
C VAL A 188 -3.73 -20.93 -18.58
N GLY A 189 -3.42 -21.34 -19.81
CA GLY A 189 -4.12 -20.84 -21.01
C GLY A 189 -5.56 -21.36 -21.05
N VAL A 190 -6.52 -20.50 -21.41
CA VAL A 190 -7.94 -20.90 -21.55
C VAL A 190 -8.09 -22.03 -22.58
N SER A 191 -7.32 -22.00 -23.66
CA SER A 191 -7.25 -23.07 -24.67
C SER A 191 -6.72 -24.40 -24.13
N SER A 192 -5.90 -24.37 -23.07
CA SER A 192 -5.28 -25.53 -22.41
C SER A 192 -6.13 -26.15 -21.28
N LEU A 193 -7.29 -25.55 -20.98
CA LEU A 193 -8.29 -26.14 -20.10
C LEU A 193 -9.00 -27.31 -20.83
N PRO A 194 -9.38 -28.39 -20.13
CA PRO A 194 -10.17 -29.48 -20.72
C PRO A 194 -11.51 -29.00 -21.26
N GLY A 195 -12.05 -29.70 -22.27
CA GLY A 195 -13.24 -29.29 -23.01
C GLY A 195 -14.42 -28.78 -22.16
N PRO A 196 -14.86 -29.50 -21.11
CA PRO A 196 -15.94 -29.05 -20.23
C PRO A 196 -15.59 -27.76 -19.45
N THR A 197 -14.44 -27.72 -18.79
CA THR A 197 -13.95 -26.54 -18.04
C THR A 197 -13.79 -25.33 -18.97
N ARG A 198 -13.22 -25.54 -20.17
CA ARG A 198 -13.03 -24.50 -21.18
C ARG A 198 -14.36 -23.92 -21.66
N ALA A 199 -15.34 -24.78 -21.99
CA ALA A 199 -16.66 -24.34 -22.45
C ALA A 199 -17.39 -23.46 -21.42
N LEU A 200 -17.09 -23.62 -20.13
CA LEU A 200 -17.60 -22.75 -19.06
C LEU A 200 -16.79 -21.45 -18.90
N VAL A 201 -15.45 -21.48 -19.06
CA VAL A 201 -14.56 -20.31 -18.87
C VAL A 201 -14.52 -19.37 -20.07
N GLU A 202 -14.56 -19.92 -21.28
CA GLU A 202 -14.42 -19.19 -22.55
C GLU A 202 -15.47 -18.08 -22.75
N PRO A 203 -16.79 -18.29 -22.51
CA PRO A 203 -17.79 -17.24 -22.65
C PRO A 203 -17.85 -16.24 -21.49
N LEU A 204 -17.14 -16.48 -20.37
CA LEU A 204 -17.18 -15.56 -19.23
C LEU A 204 -16.54 -14.20 -19.58
N PRO A 205 -17.06 -13.08 -19.05
CA PRO A 205 -16.34 -11.81 -19.07
C PRO A 205 -15.03 -11.92 -18.28
N MET A 206 -14.10 -10.99 -18.52
CA MET A 206 -12.85 -10.96 -17.75
C MET A 206 -13.09 -10.68 -16.25
N GLY A 207 -12.06 -10.94 -15.46
CA GLY A 207 -11.98 -10.67 -14.04
C GLY A 207 -12.19 -11.90 -13.17
N GLY A 208 -12.86 -11.72 -12.03
CA GLY A 208 -12.94 -12.76 -11.00
C GLY A 208 -13.71 -14.01 -11.44
N ILE A 209 -13.19 -15.18 -11.11
CA ILE A 209 -13.90 -16.47 -11.12
C ILE A 209 -13.58 -17.25 -9.83
N ILE A 210 -14.38 -18.28 -9.54
CA ILE A 210 -14.09 -19.26 -8.48
C ILE A 210 -13.91 -20.63 -9.13
N TRP A 211 -12.78 -21.29 -8.87
CA TRP A 211 -12.65 -22.73 -9.08
C TRP A 211 -13.32 -23.48 -7.93
N ALA A 212 -14.26 -24.38 -8.25
CA ALA A 212 -14.95 -25.21 -7.28
C ALA A 212 -14.53 -26.68 -7.42
N VAL A 213 -13.63 -27.14 -6.54
CA VAL A 213 -13.16 -28.52 -6.50
C VAL A 213 -14.05 -29.32 -5.54
N ARG A 214 -15.03 -30.00 -6.12
CA ARG A 214 -16.10 -30.72 -5.39
C ARG A 214 -15.71 -32.13 -4.94
N GLU A 215 -14.55 -32.62 -5.36
CA GLU A 215 -14.00 -33.93 -4.97
C GLU A 215 -13.53 -33.95 -3.50
N LEU A 216 -13.29 -32.79 -2.91
CA LEU A 216 -12.85 -32.63 -1.51
C LEU A 216 -14.05 -32.44 -0.57
N GLN A 217 -13.90 -32.85 0.69
CA GLN A 217 -14.86 -32.58 1.77
C GLN A 217 -14.17 -31.87 2.95
N PRO A 218 -14.52 -30.61 3.26
CA PRO A 218 -15.43 -29.74 2.50
C PRO A 218 -14.91 -29.39 1.10
N PRO A 219 -15.79 -29.02 0.14
CA PRO A 219 -15.37 -28.57 -1.18
C PRO A 219 -14.43 -27.37 -1.11
N LEU A 220 -13.34 -27.43 -1.88
CA LEU A 220 -12.37 -26.34 -1.95
C LEU A 220 -12.80 -25.31 -3.00
N HIS A 221 -12.82 -24.05 -2.59
CA HIS A 221 -13.06 -22.91 -3.47
C HIS A 221 -11.81 -22.05 -3.55
N LEU A 222 -11.33 -21.76 -4.76
CA LEU A 222 -10.17 -20.90 -4.99
C LEU A 222 -10.56 -19.74 -5.89
N VAL A 223 -10.15 -18.52 -5.56
CA VAL A 223 -10.34 -17.36 -6.45
C VAL A 223 -9.33 -17.43 -7.59
N ALA A 224 -9.78 -17.09 -8.80
CA ALA A 224 -8.89 -16.92 -9.94
C ALA A 224 -9.26 -15.70 -10.78
N LEU A 225 -8.31 -15.23 -11.56
CA LEU A 225 -8.39 -14.08 -12.46
C LEU A 225 -8.42 -14.54 -13.91
N ARG A 226 -9.57 -14.45 -14.57
CA ARG A 226 -9.73 -14.71 -16.00
C ARG A 226 -9.35 -13.47 -16.80
N ALA A 227 -8.21 -13.53 -17.48
CA ALA A 227 -7.83 -12.61 -18.54
C ALA A 227 -8.33 -13.12 -19.91
N ARG A 228 -8.04 -12.40 -20.99
CA ARG A 228 -8.53 -12.71 -22.35
C ARG A 228 -8.18 -14.13 -22.84
N HIS A 229 -6.98 -14.62 -22.50
CA HIS A 229 -6.45 -15.90 -22.99
C HIS A 229 -5.91 -16.81 -21.88
N THR A 230 -5.90 -16.35 -20.62
CA THR A 230 -5.31 -17.06 -19.48
C THR A 230 -6.21 -16.95 -18.25
N VAL A 231 -6.02 -17.88 -17.32
CA VAL A 231 -6.56 -17.79 -15.97
C VAL A 231 -5.41 -17.93 -14.97
N ASN A 232 -5.28 -16.98 -14.04
CA ASN A 232 -4.30 -17.00 -12.95
C ASN A 232 -5.02 -17.36 -11.64
N THR A 233 -4.62 -18.45 -10.99
CA THR A 233 -5.24 -18.91 -9.74
C THR A 233 -4.55 -18.25 -8.54
N LEU A 234 -5.34 -17.58 -7.70
CA LEU A 234 -4.87 -16.94 -6.48
C LEU A 234 -4.84 -17.98 -5.36
N VAL A 235 -3.64 -18.38 -4.96
CA VAL A 235 -3.39 -19.39 -3.92
C VAL A 235 -2.42 -18.82 -2.91
N ALA A 236 -2.72 -18.96 -1.61
CA ALA A 236 -1.81 -18.62 -0.53
C ALA A 236 -0.45 -19.30 -0.78
N ASN A 237 0.56 -18.51 -1.15
CA ASN A 237 1.94 -18.97 -1.26
C ASN A 237 2.52 -19.13 0.15
N GLU A 238 2.02 -20.10 0.90
CA GLU A 238 2.61 -20.58 2.15
C GLU A 238 2.09 -22.01 2.42
N THR A 239 3.01 -22.98 2.38
CA THR A 239 2.83 -24.41 2.69
C THR A 239 1.82 -25.21 1.85
N LEU A 240 2.32 -25.72 0.72
CA LEU A 240 2.11 -27.11 0.28
C LEU A 240 3.47 -27.82 0.33
#